data_AF-A0A2E9NMU3-F1
#
_entry.id   AF-A0A2E9NMU3-F1
#
_cell.length_a   1.000
_cell.length_b   1.000
_cell.length_c   1.000
_cell.angle_alpha   90.00
_cell.angle_beta   90.00
_cell.angle_gamma   90.00
#
_symmetry.space_group_name_H-M   'P 1'
#
loop_
_entity.id
_entity.type
_entity.pdbx_description
1 polymer ?
#
loop_
_entity_poly.entity_id
_entity_poly.type
_entity_poly.pdbx_seq_one_letter_code
_entity_poly.pdbx_strand_id
1 'polypeptide(L)'
;MIDELDSNPLPASYEVRLQSDPALGSAVDDLADALRGAAGVADVRYDRELIARISMAVTALRALVVLALVIAAALTVANVVRLAGHTRRAELEIMRLVGAPLAYVRGPFVVEGMLQGGVGAALALGMLWGGVRAGRVLLRFDDCDAAECHTGDVSPDRTVCHLAGGRLGGRFGGWHGRRTAHGSGLARGLTAPDGGPRLGITPRT
;
A
#
# COMPACT_ATOMS: atom_id res chain seq x y z
N MET A 1 -1.88 -43.08 28.13
CA MET A 1 -3.33 -43.19 28.37
C MET A 1 -4.07 -42.28 27.38
N ILE A 2 -3.84 -42.51 26.08
CA ILE A 2 -4.61 -41.95 24.95
C ILE A 2 -4.74 -42.99 23.81
N ASP A 3 -4.06 -44.14 23.92
CA ASP A 3 -4.04 -45.23 22.95
C ASP A 3 -5.21 -46.23 23.08
N GLU A 4 -6.22 -45.93 23.91
CA GLU A 4 -7.37 -46.82 24.19
C GLU A 4 -8.68 -46.34 23.52
N LEU A 5 -8.59 -45.39 22.57
CA LEU A 5 -9.69 -45.04 21.68
C LEU A 5 -9.45 -45.68 20.30
N ASP A 6 -10.13 -46.78 20.02
CA ASP A 6 -10.14 -47.49 18.72
C ASP A 6 -10.66 -46.63 17.55
N SER A 7 -11.22 -45.44 17.82
CA SER A 7 -11.73 -44.54 16.77
C SER A 7 -11.69 -43.07 17.21
N ASN A 8 -11.24 -42.21 16.28
CA ASN A 8 -11.13 -40.76 16.48
C ASN A 8 -12.52 -40.14 16.76
N PRO A 9 -12.78 -39.62 17.98
CA PRO A 9 -14.09 -39.10 18.38
C PRO A 9 -14.32 -37.66 17.88
N LEU A 10 -13.29 -36.99 17.33
CA LEU A 10 -13.46 -35.67 16.72
C LEU A 10 -13.90 -35.82 15.26
N PRO A 11 -14.95 -35.12 14.82
CA PRO A 11 -15.29 -35.06 13.40
C PRO A 11 -14.11 -34.49 12.61
N ALA A 12 -13.84 -35.06 11.44
CA ALA A 12 -12.81 -34.57 10.54
C ALA A 12 -13.13 -33.11 10.15
N SER A 13 -12.16 -32.20 10.32
CA SER A 13 -12.30 -30.79 9.96
C SER A 13 -11.35 -30.45 8.82
N TYR A 14 -11.86 -29.68 7.85
CA TYR A 14 -11.07 -29.17 6.73
C TYR A 14 -11.08 -27.64 6.80
N GLU A 15 -9.89 -27.04 6.83
CA GLU A 15 -9.73 -25.58 6.74
C GLU A 15 -9.53 -25.19 5.27
N VAL A 16 -10.48 -24.44 4.71
CA VAL A 16 -10.40 -23.94 3.34
C VAL A 16 -10.01 -22.47 3.39
N ARG A 17 -8.77 -22.16 2.96
CA ARG A 17 -8.30 -20.78 2.81
C ARG A 17 -8.52 -20.33 1.38
N LEU A 18 -9.43 -19.38 1.20
CA LEU A 18 -9.58 -18.70 -0.08
C LEU A 18 -8.47 -17.65 -0.22
N GLN A 19 -7.85 -17.60 -1.39
CA GLN A 19 -6.94 -16.51 -1.72
C GLN A 19 -7.72 -15.20 -1.68
N SER A 20 -7.16 -14.20 -1.00
CA SER A 20 -7.75 -12.89 -0.75
C SER A 20 -7.86 -12.06 -2.03
N ASP A 21 -8.75 -12.46 -2.94
CA ASP A 21 -9.13 -11.63 -4.07
C ASP A 21 -10.37 -10.80 -3.68
N PRO A 22 -10.29 -9.46 -3.72
CA PRO A 22 -11.43 -8.59 -3.44
C PRO A 22 -12.63 -8.83 -4.36
N ALA A 23 -12.45 -9.49 -5.51
CA ALA A 23 -13.55 -9.87 -6.41
C ALA A 23 -14.34 -11.11 -5.94
N LEU A 24 -13.82 -11.89 -4.99
CA LEU A 24 -14.45 -13.16 -4.55
C LEU A 24 -15.44 -13.02 -3.38
N GLY A 25 -15.72 -11.81 -2.89
CA GLY A 25 -16.55 -11.60 -1.70
C GLY A 25 -17.88 -12.35 -1.70
N SER A 26 -18.66 -12.28 -2.79
CA SER A 26 -19.93 -12.99 -2.93
C SER A 26 -19.77 -14.48 -3.25
N ALA A 27 -18.66 -14.88 -3.87
CA ALA A 27 -18.39 -16.28 -4.21
C ALA A 27 -18.07 -17.12 -2.97
N VAL A 28 -17.50 -16.50 -1.92
CA VAL A 28 -17.30 -17.16 -0.61
C VAL A 28 -18.64 -17.45 0.05
N ASP A 29 -19.57 -16.50 -0.06
CA ASP A 29 -20.90 -16.63 0.49
C ASP A 29 -21.66 -17.80 -0.15
N ASP A 30 -21.63 -17.90 -1.49
CA ASP A 30 -22.28 -18.98 -2.25
C ASP A 30 -21.63 -20.34 -1.97
N LEU A 31 -20.30 -20.39 -1.88
CA LEU A 31 -19.56 -21.61 -1.54
C LEU A 31 -19.92 -22.12 -0.15
N ALA A 32 -20.04 -21.23 0.83
CA ALA A 32 -20.42 -21.61 2.18
C ALA A 32 -21.85 -22.18 2.25
N ASP A 33 -22.78 -21.73 1.41
CA ASP A 33 -24.14 -22.31 1.33
C ASP A 33 -24.16 -23.64 0.58
N ALA A 34 -23.39 -23.76 -0.51
CA ALA A 34 -23.23 -25.03 -1.23
C ALA A 34 -22.64 -26.13 -0.32
N LEU A 35 -21.67 -25.78 0.53
CA LEU A 35 -21.05 -26.73 1.47
C LEU A 35 -21.97 -27.12 2.63
N ARG A 36 -22.85 -26.22 3.09
CA ARG A 36 -23.88 -26.56 4.10
C ARG A 36 -24.92 -27.56 3.57
N GLY A 37 -25.19 -27.53 2.27
CA GLY A 37 -26.13 -28.45 1.61
C GLY A 37 -25.53 -29.79 1.17
N ALA A 38 -24.21 -29.97 1.29
CA ALA A 38 -23.52 -31.16 0.79
C ALA A 38 -23.66 -32.36 1.74
N ALA A 39 -23.92 -33.55 1.18
CA ALA A 39 -24.03 -34.79 1.95
C ALA A 39 -22.69 -35.15 2.61
N GLY A 40 -22.67 -35.28 3.94
CA GLY A 40 -21.47 -35.61 4.73
C GLY A 40 -20.86 -34.45 5.52
N VAL A 41 -21.40 -33.23 5.39
CA VAL A 41 -20.96 -32.06 6.18
C VAL A 41 -21.86 -31.89 7.41
N ALA A 42 -21.27 -31.99 8.60
CA ALA A 42 -22.00 -31.88 9.86
C ALA A 42 -22.20 -30.43 10.35
N ASP A 43 -21.21 -29.55 10.10
CA ASP A 43 -21.28 -28.13 10.49
C ASP A 43 -20.35 -27.29 9.60
N VAL A 44 -20.75 -26.03 9.33
CA VAL A 44 -19.96 -25.04 8.59
C VAL A 44 -19.92 -23.75 9.40
N ARG A 45 -18.77 -23.49 10.03
CA ARG A 45 -18.52 -22.30 10.83
C ARG A 45 -18.14 -21.12 9.93
N TYR A 46 -19.12 -20.31 9.56
CA TYR A 46 -18.94 -19.09 8.78
C TYR A 46 -19.93 -18.01 9.23
N ASP A 47 -19.44 -17.05 10.02
CA ASP A 47 -20.22 -15.96 10.61
C ASP A 47 -20.34 -14.76 9.66
N ARG A 48 -21.29 -14.86 8.71
CA ARG A 48 -21.61 -13.81 7.73
C ARG A 48 -21.88 -12.46 8.37
N GLU A 49 -22.72 -12.44 9.41
CA GLU A 49 -23.18 -11.21 10.05
C GLU A 49 -22.02 -10.43 10.68
N LEU A 50 -21.07 -11.10 11.32
CA LEU A 50 -19.89 -10.46 11.92
C LEU A 50 -18.97 -9.89 10.83
N ILE A 51 -18.71 -10.68 9.78
CA ILE A 51 -17.87 -10.27 8.65
C ILE A 51 -18.50 -9.07 7.92
N ALA A 52 -19.81 -9.10 7.70
CA ALA A 52 -20.56 -8.01 7.09
C ALA A 52 -20.50 -6.72 7.92
N ARG A 53 -20.67 -6.81 9.25
CA ARG A 53 -20.55 -5.63 10.13
C ARG A 53 -19.16 -5.01 10.10
N ILE A 54 -18.12 -5.83 10.14
CA ILE A 54 -16.73 -5.36 10.07
C ILE A 54 -16.44 -4.75 8.70
N SER A 55 -16.86 -5.39 7.61
CA SER A 55 -16.62 -4.90 6.25
C SER A 55 -17.35 -3.57 5.98
N MET A 56 -18.58 -3.42 6.47
CA MET A 56 -19.32 -2.16 6.43
C MET A 56 -18.60 -1.06 7.22
N ALA A 57 -18.16 -1.35 8.45
CA ALA A 57 -17.42 -0.39 9.28
C ALA A 57 -16.11 0.06 8.62
N VAL A 58 -15.34 -0.88 8.05
CA VAL A 58 -14.11 -0.56 7.31
C VAL A 58 -14.40 0.28 6.08
N THR A 59 -15.46 -0.04 5.34
CA THR A 59 -15.85 0.72 4.13
C THR A 59 -16.29 2.14 4.50
N ALA A 60 -17.07 2.31 5.56
CA ALA A 60 -17.46 3.61 6.08
C ALA A 60 -16.25 4.43 6.54
N LEU A 61 -15.31 3.81 7.26
CA LEU A 61 -14.08 4.46 7.69
C LEU A 61 -13.23 4.91 6.48
N ARG A 62 -13.08 4.05 5.46
CA ARG A 62 -12.38 4.40 4.22
C ARG A 62 -13.03 5.62 3.55
N ALA A 63 -14.35 5.63 3.43
CA ALA A 63 -15.08 6.76 2.85
C ALA A 63 -14.86 8.06 3.66
N LEU A 64 -14.89 7.96 4.99
CA LEU A 64 -14.67 9.10 5.88
C LEU A 64 -13.24 9.66 5.76
N VAL A 65 -12.23 8.79 5.67
CA VAL A 65 -10.84 9.21 5.47
C VAL A 65 -10.67 9.90 4.11
N VAL A 66 -11.22 9.33 3.04
CA VAL A 66 -11.17 9.96 1.70
C VAL A 66 -11.83 11.33 1.72
N LEU A 67 -13.02 11.44 2.35
CA LEU A 67 -13.71 12.72 2.48
C LEU A 67 -12.89 13.75 3.27
N ALA A 68 -12.29 13.35 4.39
CA ALA A 68 -11.44 14.22 5.19
C ALA A 68 -10.23 14.73 4.40
N LEU A 69 -9.60 13.86 3.59
CA LEU A 69 -8.48 14.25 2.74
C LEU A 69 -8.89 15.24 1.64
N VAL A 70 -10.06 15.04 1.02
CA VAL A 70 -10.60 15.97 0.01
C VAL A 70 -10.86 17.34 0.63
N ILE A 71 -11.47 17.38 1.82
CA ILE A 71 -11.73 18.63 2.54
C ILE A 71 -10.41 19.31 2.92
N ALA A 72 -9.45 18.57 3.47
CA ALA A 72 -8.13 19.10 3.84
C ALA A 72 -7.38 19.68 2.63
N ALA A 73 -7.45 19.00 1.47
CA ALA A 73 -6.87 19.49 0.23
C ALA A 73 -7.57 20.79 -0.24
N ALA A 74 -8.92 20.81 -0.24
CA ALA A 74 -9.69 21.98 -0.63
C ALA A 74 -9.42 23.19 0.29
N LEU A 75 -9.36 22.97 1.61
CA LEU A 75 -9.02 23.99 2.59
C LEU A 75 -7.59 24.52 2.38
N THR A 76 -6.64 23.64 2.12
CA THR A 76 -5.24 24.02 1.82
C THR A 76 -5.19 24.91 0.58
N VAL A 77 -5.82 24.51 -0.52
CA VAL A 77 -5.86 25.31 -1.75
C VAL A 77 -6.56 26.64 -1.52
N ALA A 78 -7.70 26.66 -0.83
CA ALA A 78 -8.43 27.89 -0.53
C ALA A 78 -7.59 28.86 0.32
N ASN A 79 -6.84 28.35 1.29
CA ASN A 79 -5.96 29.15 2.14
C ASN A 79 -4.80 29.74 1.35
N VAL A 80 -4.17 28.95 0.48
CA VAL A 80 -3.09 29.42 -0.39
C VAL A 80 -3.59 30.47 -1.37
N VAL A 81 -4.75 30.26 -2.01
CA VAL A 81 -5.34 31.24 -2.94
C VAL A 81 -5.69 32.54 -2.23
N ARG A 82 -6.24 32.49 -1.00
CA ARG A 82 -6.50 33.70 -0.20
C ARG A 82 -5.22 34.48 0.08
N LEU A 83 -4.16 33.77 0.49
CA LEU A 83 -2.87 34.40 0.77
C LEU A 83 -2.27 35.03 -0.50
N ALA A 84 -2.28 34.30 -1.62
CA ALA A 84 -1.79 34.78 -2.91
C ALA A 84 -2.58 36.00 -3.42
N GLY A 85 -3.91 35.98 -3.25
CA GLY A 85 -4.78 37.10 -3.60
C GLY A 85 -4.49 38.36 -2.77
N HIS A 86 -4.11 38.21 -1.51
CA HIS A 86 -3.75 39.35 -0.66
C HIS A 86 -2.45 40.01 -1.12
N THR A 87 -1.45 39.22 -1.52
CA THR A 87 -0.17 39.74 -2.04
C THR A 87 -0.34 40.46 -3.38
N ARG A 88 -1.25 39.98 -4.24
CA ARG A 88 -1.52 40.57 -5.57
C ARG A 88 -2.63 41.64 -5.58
N ARG A 89 -3.13 42.05 -4.42
CA ARG A 89 -4.32 42.92 -4.31
C ARG A 89 -4.19 44.26 -5.05
N ALA A 90 -3.00 44.87 -5.02
CA ALA A 90 -2.75 46.17 -5.66
C ALA A 90 -2.83 46.08 -7.19
N GLU A 91 -2.32 44.99 -7.76
CA GLU A 91 -2.35 44.73 -9.20
C GLU A 91 -3.79 44.46 -9.68
N LEU A 92 -4.56 43.71 -8.88
CA LEU A 92 -5.98 43.45 -9.13
C LEU A 92 -6.85 44.71 -9.04
N GLU A 93 -6.49 45.66 -8.19
CA GLU A 93 -7.17 46.95 -8.05
C GLU A 93 -6.98 47.82 -9.30
N ILE A 94 -5.76 47.88 -9.83
CA ILE A 94 -5.47 48.58 -11.10
C ILE A 94 -6.24 47.95 -12.27
N MET A 95 -6.30 46.62 -12.36
CA MET A 95 -7.11 45.96 -13.40
C MET A 95 -8.60 46.28 -13.28
N ARG A 96 -9.13 46.41 -12.05
CA ARG A 96 -10.53 46.79 -11.83
C ARG A 96 -10.82 48.24 -12.23
N LEU A 97 -9.86 49.15 -12.02
CA LEU A 97 -9.96 50.56 -12.42
C LEU A 97 -10.05 50.73 -13.95
N VAL A 98 -9.46 49.82 -14.72
CA VAL A 98 -9.51 49.81 -16.20
C VAL A 98 -10.76 49.07 -16.73
N GLY A 99 -11.64 48.57 -15.84
CA GLY A 99 -12.90 47.91 -16.22
C GLY A 99 -12.76 46.42 -16.55
N ALA A 100 -11.73 45.74 -16.04
CA ALA A 100 -11.54 44.32 -16.33
C ALA A 100 -12.69 43.43 -15.79
N PRO A 101 -13.21 42.48 -16.58
CA PRO A 101 -14.28 41.59 -16.16
C PRO A 101 -13.81 40.62 -15.07
N LEU A 102 -14.73 40.19 -14.19
CA LEU A 102 -14.45 39.31 -13.05
C LEU A 102 -13.78 37.97 -13.44
N ALA A 103 -14.02 37.52 -14.67
CA ALA A 103 -13.40 36.33 -15.24
C ALA A 103 -11.89 36.49 -15.46
N TYR A 104 -11.42 37.70 -15.77
CA TYR A 104 -9.99 37.98 -15.95
C TYR A 104 -9.22 37.89 -14.63
N VAL A 105 -9.88 38.26 -13.53
CA VAL A 105 -9.34 38.13 -12.17
C VAL A 105 -9.31 36.67 -11.70
N ARG A 106 -10.33 35.88 -12.05
CA ARG A 106 -10.44 34.46 -11.60
C ARG A 106 -9.66 33.48 -12.49
N GLY A 107 -9.49 33.80 -13.77
CA GLY A 107 -8.81 32.98 -14.77
C GLY A 107 -7.47 32.39 -14.31
N PRO A 108 -6.48 33.22 -13.90
CA PRO A 108 -5.16 32.70 -13.53
C PRO A 108 -5.21 31.71 -12.35
N PHE A 109 -6.05 31.96 -11.34
CA PHE A 109 -6.19 31.07 -10.19
C PHE A 109 -6.82 29.72 -10.55
N VAL A 110 -7.80 29.71 -11.46
CA VAL A 110 -8.42 28.46 -11.93
C VAL A 110 -7.41 27.63 -12.72
N VAL A 111 -6.63 28.27 -13.60
CA VAL A 111 -5.60 27.60 -14.40
C VAL A 111 -4.49 27.05 -13.51
N GLU A 112 -3.99 27.84 -12.55
CA GLU A 112 -2.97 27.42 -11.60
C GLU A 112 -3.45 26.23 -10.74
N GLY A 113 -4.70 26.28 -10.27
CA GLY A 113 -5.33 25.17 -9.53
C GLY A 113 -5.48 23.90 -10.37
N MET A 114 -5.92 24.02 -11.64
CA MET A 114 -6.03 22.87 -12.56
C MET A 114 -4.67 22.25 -12.86
N LEU A 115 -3.64 23.07 -13.10
CA LEU A 115 -2.28 22.58 -13.35
C LEU A 115 -1.70 21.88 -12.10
N GLN A 116 -1.80 22.52 -10.93
CA GLN A 116 -1.28 21.94 -9.69
C GLN A 116 -2.01 20.66 -9.30
N GLY A 117 -3.33 20.63 -9.45
CA GLY A 117 -4.16 19.44 -9.23
C GLY A 117 -3.84 18.32 -10.22
N GLY A 118 -3.70 18.65 -11.51
CA GLY A 118 -3.37 17.70 -12.57
C GLY A 118 -1.99 17.07 -12.39
N VAL A 119 -0.96 17.88 -12.11
CA VAL A 119 0.39 17.38 -11.82
C VAL A 119 0.40 16.53 -10.55
N GLY A 120 -0.30 16.96 -9.50
CA GLY A 120 -0.43 16.17 -8.27
C GLY A 120 -1.11 14.81 -8.51
N ALA A 121 -2.21 14.78 -9.27
CA ALA A 121 -2.91 13.55 -9.61
C ALA A 121 -2.04 12.61 -10.48
N ALA A 122 -1.33 13.14 -11.46
CA ALA A 122 -0.42 12.35 -12.30
C ALA A 122 0.72 11.73 -11.48
N LEU A 123 1.33 12.50 -10.57
CA LEU A 123 2.38 12.02 -9.68
C LEU A 123 1.84 10.97 -8.69
N ALA A 124 0.68 11.21 -8.09
CA ALA A 124 0.04 10.29 -7.16
C ALA A 124 -0.31 8.95 -7.86
N LEU A 125 -0.88 9.01 -9.06
CA LEU A 125 -1.19 7.82 -9.85
C LEU A 125 0.08 7.06 -10.25
N GLY A 126 1.14 7.77 -10.67
CA GLY A 126 2.42 7.18 -10.99
C GLY A 126 3.07 6.49 -9.77
N MET A 127 3.03 7.14 -8.60
CA MET A 127 3.52 6.56 -7.34
C MET A 127 2.70 5.36 -6.90
N LEU A 128 1.37 5.43 -6.98
CA LEU A 128 0.50 4.31 -6.64
C LEU A 128 0.74 3.12 -7.56
N TRP A 129 0.78 3.36 -8.87
CA TRP A 129 1.04 2.31 -9.85
C TRP A 129 2.43 1.68 -9.65
N GLY A 130 3.45 2.51 -9.47
CA GLY A 130 4.80 2.06 -9.17
C GLY A 130 4.88 1.29 -7.86
N GLY A 131 4.23 1.78 -6.81
CA GLY A 131 4.18 1.16 -5.48
C GLY A 131 3.45 -0.19 -5.48
N VAL A 132 2.30 -0.29 -6.16
CA VAL A 132 1.57 -1.55 -6.30
C VAL A 132 2.35 -2.54 -7.17
N ARG A 133 3.00 -2.09 -8.24
CA ARG A 133 3.85 -2.94 -9.08
C ARG A 133 5.06 -3.45 -8.28
N ALA A 134 5.72 -2.57 -7.54
CA ALA A 134 6.87 -2.91 -6.69
C ALA A 134 6.46 -3.82 -5.53
N GLY A 135 5.36 -3.54 -4.84
CA GLY A 135 4.84 -4.35 -3.74
C GLY A 135 4.42 -5.75 -4.19
N ARG A 136 3.76 -5.89 -5.35
CA ARG A 136 3.48 -7.21 -5.95
C ARG A 136 4.75 -7.96 -6.34
N VAL A 137 5.81 -7.26 -6.73
CA VAL A 137 7.10 -7.88 -7.03
C VAL A 137 7.82 -8.28 -5.74
N LEU A 138 7.78 -7.46 -4.70
CA LEU A 138 8.43 -7.73 -3.41
C LEU A 138 7.77 -8.88 -2.66
N LEU A 139 6.44 -8.90 -2.56
CA LEU A 139 5.69 -9.97 -1.88
C LEU A 139 5.77 -11.31 -2.62
N ARG A 140 6.10 -11.30 -3.91
CA ARG A 140 6.33 -12.53 -4.69
C ARG A 140 7.73 -13.13 -4.49
N PHE A 141 8.63 -12.42 -3.81
CA PHE A 141 9.89 -13.00 -3.32
C PHE A 141 9.67 -13.84 -2.05
N ASP A 142 8.74 -13.46 -1.17
CA ASP A 142 8.38 -14.26 0.03
C ASP A 142 7.78 -15.63 -0.36
N ASP A 143 6.99 -15.72 -1.43
CA ASP A 143 6.44 -16.99 -1.93
C ASP A 143 7.51 -17.97 -2.48
N CYS A 144 8.70 -17.50 -2.84
CA CYS A 144 9.77 -18.36 -3.38
C CYS A 144 10.53 -19.17 -2.32
N ASP A 145 10.28 -18.94 -1.03
CA ASP A 145 10.93 -19.69 0.06
C ASP A 145 10.14 -20.94 0.51
N ALA A 146 8.87 -21.11 0.12
CA ALA A 146 8.01 -22.14 0.73
C ALA A 146 7.64 -23.37 -0.13
N ALA A 147 7.75 -23.37 -1.47
CA ALA A 147 7.51 -24.58 -2.26
C ALA A 147 8.13 -24.51 -3.67
N GLU A 148 9.08 -25.43 -3.92
CA GLU A 148 9.55 -25.88 -5.24
C GLU A 148 10.08 -24.83 -6.23
N CYS A 149 11.36 -24.49 -6.06
CA CYS A 149 12.22 -24.07 -7.17
C CYS A 149 12.62 -25.30 -7.99
N HIS A 150 11.80 -25.67 -8.98
CA HIS A 150 12.25 -26.52 -10.09
C HIS A 150 12.29 -25.70 -11.37
N THR A 151 13.51 -25.24 -11.69
CA THR A 151 14.07 -24.92 -13.01
C THR A 151 13.11 -24.51 -14.12
N GLY A 152 13.22 -23.25 -14.55
CA GLY A 152 13.23 -22.93 -15.98
C GLY A 152 12.12 -22.02 -16.49
N ASP A 153 12.00 -20.80 -15.97
CA ASP A 153 11.45 -19.71 -16.79
C ASP A 153 11.97 -18.33 -16.32
N VAL A 154 12.99 -17.84 -17.04
CA VAL A 154 13.52 -16.48 -16.88
C VAL A 154 12.93 -15.63 -18.00
N SER A 155 11.75 -15.05 -17.75
CA SER A 155 11.15 -14.12 -18.71
C SER A 155 11.89 -12.76 -18.73
N PRO A 156 12.18 -12.17 -19.91
CA PRO A 156 12.98 -10.94 -20.08
C PRO A 156 12.47 -9.71 -19.31
N ASP A 157 11.16 -9.68 -19.06
CA ASP A 157 10.40 -8.67 -18.34
C ASP A 157 10.80 -8.56 -16.86
N ARG A 158 11.37 -9.62 -16.26
CA ARG A 158 11.84 -9.64 -14.86
C ARG A 158 13.18 -8.92 -14.69
N THR A 159 14.10 -9.04 -15.65
CA THR A 159 15.45 -8.43 -15.59
C THR A 159 15.41 -6.92 -15.78
N VAL A 160 14.53 -6.44 -16.68
CA VAL A 160 14.34 -5.00 -16.92
C VAL A 160 13.75 -4.30 -15.68
N CYS A 161 12.86 -4.97 -14.97
CA CYS A 161 12.21 -4.41 -13.78
C CYS A 161 13.15 -4.32 -12.57
N HIS A 162 14.07 -5.29 -12.39
CA HIS A 162 15.12 -5.23 -11.35
C HIS A 162 16.13 -4.11 -11.60
N LEU A 163 16.53 -3.90 -12.86
CA LEU A 163 17.47 -2.83 -13.23
C LEU A 163 16.86 -1.42 -13.11
N ALA A 164 15.56 -1.27 -13.37
CA ALA A 164 14.85 0.00 -13.23
C ALA A 164 14.52 0.34 -11.76
N GLY A 165 14.00 -0.63 -10.99
CA GLY A 165 13.64 -0.44 -9.59
C GLY A 165 14.84 -0.23 -8.67
N GLY A 166 15.92 -1.00 -8.88
CA GLY A 166 17.15 -0.89 -8.09
C GLY A 166 17.87 0.46 -8.24
N ARG A 167 17.83 1.07 -9.44
CA ARG A 167 18.46 2.39 -9.67
C ARG A 167 17.69 3.53 -9.04
N LEU A 168 16.35 3.48 -9.00
CA LEU A 168 15.54 4.56 -8.41
C LEU A 168 15.56 4.51 -6.88
N GLY A 169 15.42 3.32 -6.28
CA GLY A 169 15.54 3.15 -4.82
C GLY A 169 16.95 3.46 -4.30
N GLY A 170 17.99 2.99 -5.02
CA GLY A 170 19.38 3.25 -4.64
C GLY A 170 19.79 4.73 -4.72
N ARG A 171 19.24 5.49 -5.67
CA ARG A 171 19.51 6.94 -5.77
C ARG A 171 18.81 7.75 -4.69
N PHE A 172 17.62 7.34 -4.25
CA PHE A 172 16.90 8.02 -3.17
C PHE A 172 17.54 7.74 -1.80
N GLY A 173 17.89 6.48 -1.51
CA GLY A 173 18.60 6.11 -0.28
C GLY A 173 20.00 6.74 -0.18
N GLY A 174 20.76 6.76 -1.30
CA GLY A 174 22.08 7.38 -1.36
C GLY A 174 22.07 8.91 -1.26
N TRP A 175 20.99 9.58 -1.68
CA TRP A 175 20.82 11.03 -1.50
C TRP A 175 20.51 11.38 -0.03
N HIS A 176 19.70 10.57 0.65
CA HIS A 176 19.34 10.81 2.05
C HIS A 176 20.51 10.55 3.01
N GLY A 177 21.33 9.51 2.75
CA GLY A 177 22.52 9.20 3.55
C GLY A 177 23.70 10.17 3.38
N ARG A 178 23.83 10.83 2.22
CA ARG A 178 24.91 11.81 1.99
C ARG A 178 24.65 13.17 2.65
N ARG A 179 23.42 13.50 3.05
CA ARG A 179 23.12 14.73 3.80
C ARG A 179 23.37 14.61 5.30
N THR A 180 23.33 13.40 5.85
CA THR A 180 23.62 13.16 7.28
C THR A 180 25.11 12.93 7.56
N ALA A 181 25.91 12.56 6.56
CA ALA A 181 27.33 12.23 6.72
C ALA A 181 28.30 13.44 6.69
N HIS A 182 27.82 14.68 6.57
CA HIS A 182 28.68 15.88 6.59
C HIS A 182 28.84 16.50 8.00
N GLY A 183 28.40 15.79 9.07
CA GLY A 183 28.41 16.30 10.44
C GLY A 183 29.22 15.50 11.47
N SER A 184 29.86 14.39 11.12
CA SER A 184 30.56 13.56 12.11
C SER A 184 31.84 12.91 11.56
N GLY A 185 32.74 13.74 11.05
CA GLY A 185 34.13 13.35 10.86
C GLY A 185 34.90 13.60 12.15
N LEU A 186 34.89 12.67 13.10
CA LEU A 186 35.87 12.55 14.19
C LEU A 186 35.45 11.41 15.14
N ALA A 187 36.04 10.22 14.94
CA ALA A 187 36.66 9.42 16.00
C ALA A 187 36.65 7.92 15.69
N ARG A 188 37.86 7.32 15.83
CA ARG A 188 38.15 5.93 16.22
C ARG A 188 37.79 4.84 15.19
N GLY A 189 38.73 4.16 14.52
CA GLY A 189 40.12 3.87 14.87
C GLY A 189 40.22 2.71 15.87
N LEU A 190 40.65 1.53 15.38
CA LEU A 190 41.13 0.33 16.09
C LEU A 190 40.00 -0.48 16.78
N THR A 191 39.79 -1.79 16.60
CA THR A 191 40.68 -2.95 16.44
C THR A 191 39.96 -4.13 15.75
N ALA A 192 40.71 -5.04 15.14
CA ALA A 192 40.31 -6.42 14.80
C ALA A 192 40.92 -7.40 15.84
N PRO A 193 40.89 -8.72 15.63
CA PRO A 193 39.75 -9.67 15.56
C PRO A 193 39.87 -10.73 16.69
N ASP A 194 38.81 -11.47 17.03
CA ASP A 194 39.03 -12.82 17.58
C ASP A 194 37.81 -13.75 17.48
N GLY A 195 38.12 -15.03 17.28
CA GLY A 195 37.18 -16.09 16.94
C GLY A 195 36.49 -16.75 18.13
N GLY A 196 35.42 -17.49 17.82
CA GLY A 196 34.73 -18.40 18.73
C GLY A 196 33.58 -19.15 18.04
N PRO A 197 33.23 -20.37 18.48
CA PRO A 197 32.67 -21.42 17.63
C PRO A 197 31.13 -21.38 17.50
N ARG A 198 30.63 -21.90 16.37
CA ARG A 198 29.21 -22.13 16.09
C ARG A 198 28.77 -23.53 16.57
N LEU A 199 27.70 -23.58 17.36
CA LEU A 199 26.83 -24.74 17.65
C LEU A 199 25.50 -24.14 18.15
N GLY A 200 24.28 -24.52 17.81
CA GLY A 200 23.65 -25.57 17.00
C GLY A 200 22.23 -25.73 17.56
N ILE A 201 21.16 -25.76 16.76
CA ILE A 201 19.81 -26.18 17.21
C ILE A 201 19.06 -26.87 16.06
N THR A 202 18.49 -28.04 16.36
CA THR A 202 17.74 -28.99 15.53
C THR A 202 16.25 -28.65 15.39
N PRO A 203 15.51 -29.23 14.42
CA PRO A 203 14.06 -29.08 14.31
C PRO A 203 13.32 -30.06 15.23
N ARG A 204 12.08 -29.69 15.64
CA ARG A 204 11.15 -30.58 16.36
C ARG A 204 9.81 -30.63 15.61
N THR A 205 9.31 -31.85 15.47
CA THR A 205 7.96 -32.25 15.05
C THR A 205 6.89 -31.71 15.97
#